data_AF-A0AAU8MI63-F1
#
_entry.id   AF-A0AAU8MI63-F1
#
_cell.length_a   1.000
_cell.length_b   1.000
_cell.length_c   1.000
_cell.angle_alpha   90.00
_cell.angle_beta   90.00
_cell.angle_gamma   90.00
#
_symmetry.space_group_name_H-M   'P 1'
#
loop_
_entity.id
_entity.type
_entity.pdbx_description
1 polymer ?
#
loop_
_entity_poly.entity_id
_entity_poly.type
_entity_poly.pdbx_seq_one_letter_code
_entity_poly.pdbx_strand_id
1 'polypeptide(L)' 'MNAGMNQPYVRGFSASPSNEARQLMADWLRTTRPAKPRPDVRAMLLRRYPAGLFNDAEFEALLRVLTD' A
#
# COMPACT_ATOMS: atom_id res chain seq x y z
N MET A 1 55.02 16.73 -24.55
CA MET A 1 54.17 17.00 -23.35
C MET A 1 52.91 16.16 -23.49
N ASN A 2 52.62 15.32 -22.50
CA ASN A 2 51.66 14.22 -22.54
C ASN A 2 50.20 14.70 -22.62
N ALA A 3 49.47 14.32 -23.68
CA ALA A 3 48.01 14.44 -23.73
C ALA A 3 47.36 13.26 -23.01
N GLY A 4 47.53 13.22 -21.68
CA GLY A 4 46.86 12.28 -20.79
C GLY A 4 45.69 12.97 -20.09
N MET A 5 44.57 13.18 -20.79
CA MET A 5 43.33 13.63 -20.16
C MET A 5 42.38 12.45 -20.08
N ASN A 6 42.53 11.69 -18.99
CA ASN A 6 41.61 10.66 -18.56
C ASN A 6 40.21 11.28 -18.42
N GLN A 7 39.27 10.78 -19.21
CA GLN A 7 37.85 11.00 -18.99
C GLN A 7 37.51 10.59 -17.54
N PRO A 8 37.02 11.49 -16.67
CA PRO A 8 36.43 11.04 -15.43
C PRO A 8 35.17 10.29 -15.83
N TYR A 9 35.25 8.97 -15.76
CA TYR A 9 34.11 8.08 -15.70
C TYR A 9 33.23 8.65 -14.59
N VAL A 10 32.17 9.36 -14.98
CA VAL A 10 31.05 9.65 -14.11
C VAL A 10 30.44 8.29 -13.86
N ARG A 11 30.98 7.61 -12.84
CA ARG A 11 30.29 6.55 -12.13
C ARG A 11 29.09 7.26 -11.53
N GLY A 12 28.04 7.37 -12.34
CA GLY A 12 26.73 7.79 -11.89
C GLY A 12 26.45 6.95 -10.66
N PHE A 13 26.26 7.63 -9.54
CA PHE A 13 25.95 7.05 -8.25
C PHE A 13 24.59 6.33 -8.31
N SER A 14 24.50 5.24 -9.07
CA SER A 14 23.41 4.29 -9.04
C SER A 14 23.58 3.36 -7.83
N ALA A 15 23.78 3.94 -6.65
CA ALA A 15 23.70 3.24 -5.38
C ALA A 15 23.34 4.24 -4.27
N SER A 16 22.10 4.12 -3.80
CA SER A 16 21.59 4.55 -2.49
C SER A 16 21.32 6.04 -2.21
N PRO A 17 20.37 6.64 -2.97
CA PRO A 17 19.32 7.46 -2.35
C PRO A 17 18.02 6.67 -2.18
N SER A 18 17.95 5.49 -2.82
CA SER A 18 16.75 4.68 -2.90
C SER A 18 16.60 3.70 -1.74
N ASN A 19 17.67 3.27 -1.08
CA ASN A 19 17.58 2.25 -0.03
C ASN A 19 17.09 2.84 1.29
N GLU A 20 17.67 3.98 1.68
CA GLU A 20 17.31 4.73 2.88
C GLU A 20 15.91 5.32 2.73
N ALA A 21 15.57 5.85 1.55
CA ALA A 21 14.21 6.29 1.24
C ALA A 21 13.20 5.13 1.28
N ARG A 22 13.56 3.94 0.77
CA ARG A 22 12.71 2.73 0.87
C ARG A 22 12.56 2.27 2.31
N GLN A 23 13.60 2.33 3.13
CA GLN A 23 13.54 1.97 4.55
C GLN A 23 12.64 2.95 5.33
N LEU A 24 12.81 4.25 5.12
CA LEU A 24 11.96 5.28 5.70
C LEU A 24 10.49 5.12 5.28
N MET A 25 10.23 4.80 4.00
CA MET A 25 8.88 4.50 3.53
C MET A 25 8.33 3.20 4.14
N ALA A 26 9.15 2.17 4.30
CA ALA A 26 8.74 0.91 4.92
C ALA A 26 8.37 1.10 6.40
N ASP A 27 9.16 1.88 7.15
CA ASP A 27 8.87 2.22 8.54
C ASP A 27 7.64 3.13 8.66
N TRP A 28 7.48 4.10 7.77
CA TRP A 28 6.26 4.90 7.70
C TRP A 28 5.02 4.05 7.41
N LEU A 29 5.09 3.12 6.45
CA LEU A 29 4.00 2.18 6.17
C LEU A 29 3.74 1.26 7.38
N ARG A 30 4.77 0.79 8.08
CA ARG A 30 4.58 -0.05 9.27
C ARG A 30 3.90 0.70 10.42
N THR A 31 4.23 1.97 10.60
CA THR A 31 3.67 2.83 11.66
C THR A 31 2.29 3.37 11.32
N THR A 32 2.00 3.60 10.05
CA THR A 32 0.70 4.12 9.57
C THR A 32 -0.27 3.05 9.11
N ARG A 33 0.17 1.79 9.01
CA ARG A 33 -0.72 0.65 8.76
C ARG A 33 -1.87 0.71 9.76
N PRO A 34 -3.13 0.78 9.30
CA PRO A 34 -4.26 0.75 10.20
C PRO A 34 -4.20 -0.58 10.96
N ALA A 35 -3.96 -0.51 12.27
CA ALA A 35 -3.84 -1.67 13.15
C ALA A 35 -5.15 -2.47 13.27
N LYS A 36 -6.24 -1.97 12.69
CA LYS A 36 -7.52 -2.66 12.75
C LYS A 36 -7.56 -3.76 11.71
N PRO A 37 -7.71 -5.03 12.12
CA PRO A 37 -8.19 -6.05 11.18
C PRO A 37 -9.46 -5.53 10.51
N ARG A 38 -9.62 -5.82 9.22
CA ARG A 38 -10.81 -5.45 8.44
C ARG A 38 -12.02 -5.85 9.30
N PRO A 39 -12.91 -4.91 9.68
CA PRO A 39 -14.04 -5.23 10.53
C PRO A 39 -14.85 -6.34 9.86
N ASP A 40 -15.52 -7.18 10.65
CA ASP A 40 -16.49 -8.13 10.10
C ASP A 40 -17.54 -7.33 9.31
N VAL A 41 -17.37 -7.33 7.98
CA VAL A 41 -18.13 -6.50 7.05
C VAL A 41 -19.60 -6.88 7.12
N ARG A 42 -19.90 -8.17 7.31
CA ARG A 42 -21.26 -8.66 7.46
C ARG A 42 -21.90 -8.12 8.73
N ALA A 43 -21.22 -8.24 9.87
CA ALA A 43 -21.73 -7.68 11.12
C ALA A 43 -21.86 -6.16 11.07
N MET A 44 -20.94 -5.45 10.40
CA MET A 44 -21.01 -4.01 10.20
C MET A 44 -22.25 -3.63 9.37
N LEU A 45 -22.50 -4.30 8.24
CA LEU A 45 -23.63 -3.98 7.36
C LEU A 45 -24.96 -4.24 8.06
N LEU A 46 -25.09 -5.36 8.77
CA LEU A 46 -26.31 -5.70 9.52
C LEU A 46 -26.61 -4.70 10.66
N ARG A 47 -25.59 -4.07 11.25
CA ARG A 47 -25.77 -3.04 12.27
C ARG A 47 -26.08 -1.66 11.68
N ARG A 48 -25.61 -1.40 10.45
CA ARG A 48 -25.70 -0.08 9.81
C ARG A 48 -26.98 0.12 9.01
N TYR A 49 -27.54 -0.96 8.46
CA TYR A 49 -28.67 -0.91 7.55
C TYR A 49 -29.87 -1.69 8.09
N PRO A 50 -31.11 -1.22 7.84
CA PRO A 50 -32.31 -1.93 8.26
C PRO A 50 -32.47 -3.26 7.51
N ALA A 51 -33.16 -4.20 8.15
CA ALA A 51 -33.51 -5.47 7.54
C ALA A 51 -34.37 -5.26 6.27
N GLY A 52 -34.10 -6.03 5.22
CA GLY A 52 -34.81 -5.95 3.94
C GLY A 52 -34.29 -4.87 2.98
N LEU A 53 -33.26 -4.09 3.34
CA LEU A 53 -32.63 -3.16 2.39
C LEU A 53 -31.92 -3.88 1.24
N PHE A 54 -31.30 -5.03 1.54
CA PHE A 54 -30.63 -5.88 0.58
C PHE A 54 -31.28 -7.26 0.62
N ASN A 55 -31.46 -7.86 -0.56
CA ASN A 55 -31.68 -9.31 -0.63
C ASN A 55 -30.36 -10.07 -0.41
N ASP A 56 -30.43 -11.39 -0.22
CA ASP A 56 -29.24 -12.20 0.07
C ASP A 56 -28.19 -12.12 -1.06
N ALA A 57 -28.61 -12.06 -2.33
CA ALA A 57 -27.69 -11.98 -3.47
C ALA A 57 -26.97 -10.63 -3.56
N GLU A 58 -27.69 -9.53 -3.34
CA GLU A 58 -27.13 -8.17 -3.27
C GLU A 58 -26.18 -8.03 -2.08
N PHE A 59 -26.53 -8.63 -0.95
CA PHE A 59 -25.70 -8.61 0.24
C PHE A 59 -24.39 -9.36 0.02
N GLU A 60 -24.42 -10.55 -0.56
CA GLU A 60 -23.22 -11.31 -0.91
C GLU A 60 -22.37 -10.62 -1.99
N ALA A 61 -23.01 -9.98 -2.99
CA ALA A 61 -22.30 -9.17 -3.98
C ALA A 61 -21.58 -7.98 -3.33
N LEU A 62 -22.24 -7.29 -2.40
CA LEU A 62 -21.67 -6.17 -1.66
C LEU A 62 -20.54 -6.63 -0.73
N LEU A 63 -20.72 -7.75 -0.03
CA LEU A 63 -19.66 -8.35 0.79
C LEU A 63 -18.43 -8.63 -0.06
N ARG A 64 -18.58 -9.26 -1.22
CA ARG A 64 -17.46 -9.56 -2.12
C ARG A 64 -16.68 -8.30 -2.51
N VAL A 65 -17.36 -7.22 -2.92
CA VAL A 65 -16.72 -5.94 -3.25
C VAL A 65 -15.99 -5.33 -2.05
N LEU A 66 -16.55 -5.50 -0.85
CA LEU A 66 -16.01 -4.96 0.39
C LEU A 66 -15.01 -5.88 1.09
N THR A 67 -14.69 -7.06 0.54
CA THR A 67 -13.70 -8.01 1.07
C THR A 67 -12.57 -8.34 0.09
N ASP A 68 -12.77 -8.12 -1.22
CA ASP A 68 -11.69 -8.02 -2.21
C ASP A 68 -10.76 -6.83 -1.88
#